data_AF-A0A1W1C5N6-F1
#
_entry.id   AF-A0A1W1C5N6-F1
#
_cell.length_a   1.000
_cell.length_b   1.000
_cell.length_c   1.000
_cell.angle_alpha   90.00
_cell.angle_beta   90.00
_cell.angle_gamma   90.00
#
_symmetry.space_group_name_H-M   'P 1'
#
loop_
_entity.id
_entity.type
_entity.pdbx_description
1 polymer ?
#
loop_
_entity_poly.entity_id
_entity_poly.type
_entity_poly.pdbx_seq_one_letter_code
_entity_poly.pdbx_strand_id
1 'polypeptide(L)'
;MREHLLEEQGYICCYCMSRIDASYMKIEHFKARSLFREKQLNYANLFGACCGKKIDKNQFYNCDKGKKNLDYIDLLSNIERSIKYKKDGTILSDNSDIDKELNKILNLNHEDLKNNREDALNQLTCELKKRKNGFETSNLKRIIRQYQNKNSKGKYRPYCEMIVYFLTKKLKSKGIVLK
;
A
#
# COMPACT_ATOMS: atom_id res chain seq x y z
N MET A 1 -7.50 -14.31 -14.90
CA MET A 1 -7.98 -13.69 -13.64
C MET A 1 -6.83 -13.22 -12.76
N ARG A 2 -6.05 -14.13 -12.12
CA ARG A 2 -4.90 -13.72 -11.25
C ARG A 2 -3.90 -12.82 -11.98
N GLU A 3 -3.45 -13.23 -13.17
CA GLU A 3 -2.50 -12.43 -13.98
C GLU A 3 -3.05 -11.03 -14.30
N HIS A 4 -4.33 -10.93 -14.67
CA HIS A 4 -4.94 -9.63 -14.98
C HIS A 4 -4.95 -8.71 -13.74
N LEU A 5 -5.35 -9.24 -12.58
CA LEU A 5 -5.31 -8.48 -11.32
C LEU A 5 -3.89 -8.03 -10.96
N LEU A 6 -2.88 -8.88 -11.21
CA LEU A 6 -1.48 -8.53 -10.98
C LEU A 6 -1.01 -7.40 -11.90
N GLU A 7 -1.30 -7.51 -13.19
CA GLU A 7 -0.97 -6.49 -14.19
C GLU A 7 -1.65 -5.15 -13.88
N GLU A 8 -2.94 -5.17 -13.54
CA GLU A 8 -3.70 -3.97 -13.16
C GLU A 8 -3.17 -3.33 -11.88
N GLN A 9 -2.90 -4.11 -10.84
CA GLN A 9 -2.39 -3.59 -9.56
C GLN A 9 -0.89 -3.31 -9.56
N GLY A 10 -0.17 -3.59 -10.65
CA GLY A 10 1.28 -3.42 -10.68
C GLY A 10 2.03 -4.34 -9.71
N TYR A 11 1.48 -5.54 -9.49
CA TYR A 11 2.08 -6.64 -8.72
C TYR A 11 2.32 -6.29 -7.25
N ILE A 12 1.49 -5.44 -6.64
CA ILE A 12 1.53 -5.16 -5.20
C ILE A 12 0.18 -5.48 -4.55
N CYS A 13 0.22 -5.93 -3.29
CA CYS A 13 -0.96 -6.23 -2.48
C CYS A 13 -1.82 -4.97 -2.31
N CYS A 14 -3.13 -5.10 -2.53
CA CYS A 14 -4.08 -3.99 -2.41
C CYS A 14 -4.15 -3.36 -1.00
N TYR A 15 -3.72 -4.08 0.05
CA TYR A 15 -3.72 -3.56 1.42
C TYR A 15 -2.34 -3.06 1.88
N CYS A 16 -1.33 -3.93 1.91
CA CYS A 16 -0.01 -3.57 2.45
C CYS A 16 0.99 -3.05 1.42
N MET A 17 0.68 -3.14 0.12
CA MET A 17 1.60 -2.80 -0.97
C MET A 17 2.90 -3.62 -1.02
N SER A 18 2.96 -4.76 -0.31
CA SER A 18 4.04 -5.73 -0.49
C SER A 18 3.96 -6.38 -1.88
N ARG A 19 5.09 -6.84 -2.40
CA ARG A 19 5.14 -7.57 -3.68
C ARG A 19 4.26 -8.82 -3.63
N ILE A 20 3.50 -9.05 -4.70
CA ILE A 20 2.75 -10.28 -4.95
C ILE A 20 3.04 -10.80 -6.35
N ASP A 21 2.78 -12.08 -6.56
CA ASP A 21 2.85 -12.76 -7.84
C ASP A 21 1.80 -13.89 -7.89
N ALA A 22 1.73 -14.60 -9.01
CA ALA A 22 0.73 -15.64 -9.23
C ALA A 22 0.80 -16.78 -8.20
N SER A 23 2.00 -17.06 -7.67
CA SER A 23 2.25 -18.10 -6.67
C SER A 23 1.95 -17.62 -5.24
N TYR A 24 2.15 -16.34 -4.96
CA TYR A 24 2.00 -15.74 -3.63
C TYR A 24 0.97 -14.60 -3.62
N MET A 25 -0.27 -14.97 -3.93
CA MET A 25 -1.44 -14.09 -3.79
C MET A 25 -2.72 -14.88 -3.51
N LYS A 26 -3.74 -14.18 -3.00
CA LYS A 26 -5.14 -14.58 -2.99
C LYS A 26 -5.99 -13.57 -3.77
N ILE A 27 -7.11 -14.03 -4.31
CA ILE A 27 -8.14 -13.14 -4.83
C ILE A 27 -8.98 -12.70 -3.63
N GLU A 28 -9.00 -11.39 -3.40
CA GLU A 28 -9.69 -10.73 -2.32
C GLU A 28 -10.97 -10.09 -2.85
N HIS A 29 -12.09 -10.32 -2.15
CA HIS A 29 -13.34 -9.62 -2.42
C HIS A 29 -13.42 -8.38 -1.52
N PHE A 30 -13.36 -7.19 -2.12
CA PHE A 30 -13.42 -5.94 -1.38
C PHE A 30 -14.68 -5.87 -0.49
N LYS A 31 -15.86 -6.06 -1.08
CA LYS A 31 -17.10 -6.38 -0.35
C LYS A 31 -17.17 -7.86 -0.10
N ALA A 32 -17.26 -8.25 1.18
CA ALA A 32 -17.15 -9.63 1.62
C ALA A 32 -18.17 -10.55 0.93
N ARG A 33 -17.67 -11.64 0.32
CA ARG A 33 -18.49 -12.61 -0.42
C ARG A 33 -19.63 -13.22 0.41
N SER A 34 -19.42 -13.41 1.71
CA SER A 34 -20.44 -13.95 2.62
C SER A 34 -21.62 -13.01 2.85
N LEU A 35 -21.42 -11.70 2.64
CA LEU A 35 -22.44 -10.67 2.84
C LEU A 35 -23.05 -10.19 1.51
N PHE A 36 -22.28 -10.26 0.42
CA PHE A 36 -22.64 -9.75 -0.90
C PHE A 36 -22.44 -10.81 -1.99
N ARG A 37 -23.28 -11.85 -1.96
CA ARG A 37 -23.14 -13.04 -2.84
C ARG A 37 -23.29 -12.67 -4.33
N GLU A 38 -24.12 -11.67 -4.62
CA GLU A 38 -24.36 -11.12 -5.95
C GLU A 38 -23.13 -10.41 -6.53
N LYS A 39 -22.21 -9.91 -5.69
CA LYS A 39 -20.98 -9.23 -6.12
C LYS A 39 -19.78 -10.17 -6.27
N GLN A 40 -19.98 -11.48 -6.08
CA GLN A 40 -18.90 -12.47 -6.10
C GLN A 40 -18.14 -12.52 -7.44
N LEU A 41 -18.86 -12.35 -8.56
CA LEU A 41 -18.31 -12.40 -9.92
C LEU A 41 -18.08 -11.01 -10.52
N ASN A 42 -18.38 -9.94 -9.77
CA ASN A 42 -18.11 -8.59 -10.23
C ASN A 42 -16.60 -8.33 -10.16
N TYR A 43 -15.96 -8.20 -11.33
CA TYR A 43 -14.51 -7.99 -11.43
C TYR A 43 -14.05 -6.73 -10.66
N ALA A 44 -14.86 -5.66 -10.65
CA ALA A 44 -14.55 -4.44 -9.90
C ALA A 44 -14.53 -4.64 -8.37
N ASN A 45 -15.01 -5.79 -7.88
CA ASN A 45 -14.95 -6.17 -6.48
C ASN A 45 -13.77 -7.10 -6.15
N LEU A 46 -12.94 -7.46 -7.15
CA LEU A 46 -11.84 -8.41 -7.01
C LEU A 46 -10.50 -7.68 -6.99
N PHE A 47 -9.64 -8.06 -6.03
CA PHE A 47 -8.30 -7.53 -5.89
C PHE A 47 -7.30 -8.65 -5.63
N GLY A 48 -6.04 -8.43 -5.96
CA GLY A 48 -4.91 -9.23 -5.50
C GLY A 48 -4.45 -8.79 -4.12
N ALA A 49 -4.58 -9.66 -3.14
CA ALA A 49 -3.98 -9.48 -1.81
C ALA A 49 -2.86 -10.49 -1.60
N CYS A 50 -1.89 -10.16 -0.76
CA CYS A 50 -0.94 -11.17 -0.29
C CYS A 50 -1.67 -12.21 0.56
N CYS A 51 -1.07 -13.39 0.71
CA CYS A 51 -1.63 -14.44 1.56
C CYS A 51 -1.55 -14.11 3.06
N GLY A 52 -0.96 -12.96 3.43
CA GLY A 52 -0.59 -12.64 4.80
C GLY A 52 0.56 -13.50 5.32
N LYS A 53 1.08 -13.16 6.49
CA LYS A 53 2.02 -14.01 7.23
C LYS A 53 1.23 -15.00 8.08
N LYS A 54 1.53 -16.28 7.88
CA LYS A 54 0.95 -17.39 8.63
C LYS A 54 1.48 -17.39 10.05
N ILE A 55 0.58 -17.54 11.01
CA ILE A 55 0.86 -17.57 12.45
C ILE A 55 0.92 -19.03 12.91
N ASP A 56 -0.15 -19.75 12.57
CA ASP A 56 -0.38 -21.15 12.87
C ASP A 56 -1.17 -21.80 11.71
N LYS A 57 -1.68 -23.03 11.89
CA LYS A 57 -2.42 -23.74 10.84
C LYS A 57 -3.64 -22.96 10.31
N ASN A 58 -4.24 -22.07 11.11
CA ASN A 58 -5.57 -21.47 10.84
C ASN A 58 -5.61 -19.94 10.89
N GLN A 59 -4.51 -19.23 11.23
CA GLN A 59 -4.51 -17.77 11.36
C GLN A 59 -3.39 -17.09 10.56
N PHE A 60 -3.73 -15.95 9.95
CA PHE A 60 -2.82 -15.03 9.27
C PHE A 60 -2.88 -13.66 9.94
N TYR A 61 -1.74 -13.00 10.20
CA TYR A 61 -1.74 -11.77 11.01
C TYR A 61 -2.10 -10.51 10.25
N ASN A 62 -1.87 -10.42 8.94
CA ASN A 62 -1.96 -9.16 8.20
C ASN A 62 -2.60 -9.35 6.83
N CYS A 63 -3.29 -8.31 6.36
CA CYS A 63 -3.98 -8.30 5.06
C CYS A 63 -5.07 -9.39 4.91
N ASP A 64 -5.48 -10.00 6.01
CA ASP A 64 -6.60 -10.93 6.06
C ASP A 64 -7.69 -10.39 6.98
N LYS A 65 -8.73 -9.80 6.38
CA LYS A 65 -9.92 -9.36 7.13
C LYS A 65 -10.81 -10.53 7.54
N GLY A 66 -10.49 -11.77 7.15
CA GLY A 66 -11.33 -12.94 7.37
C GLY A 66 -12.71 -12.75 6.72
N LYS A 67 -13.77 -13.03 7.48
CA LYS A 67 -15.17 -12.80 7.03
C LYS A 67 -15.67 -11.36 7.26
N LYS A 68 -14.83 -10.46 7.80
CA LYS A 68 -15.24 -9.09 8.10
C LYS A 68 -15.30 -8.26 6.82
N ASN A 69 -16.16 -7.25 6.82
CA ASN A 69 -16.14 -6.23 5.80
C ASN A 69 -15.21 -5.08 6.21
N LEU A 70 -14.73 -4.32 5.23
CA LEU A 70 -14.19 -2.98 5.46
C LEU A 70 -15.32 -2.00 5.14
N ASP A 71 -15.76 -1.29 6.15
CA ASP A 71 -16.87 -0.35 6.07
C ASP A 71 -16.37 1.06 5.78
N TYR A 72 -15.11 1.38 6.14
CA TYR A 72 -14.54 2.73 6.01
C TYR A 72 -13.35 2.82 5.06
N ILE A 73 -12.51 1.78 4.97
CA ILE A 73 -11.48 1.67 3.94
C ILE A 73 -12.17 1.25 2.65
N ASP A 74 -12.12 2.11 1.64
CA ASP A 74 -12.65 1.83 0.31
C ASP A 74 -11.55 1.82 -0.75
N LEU A 75 -11.22 0.62 -1.24
CA LEU A 75 -10.20 0.38 -2.27
C LEU A 75 -10.57 0.96 -3.63
N LEU A 76 -11.85 1.29 -3.87
CA LEU A 76 -12.33 1.94 -5.08
C LEU A 76 -12.32 3.47 -4.98
N SER A 77 -11.97 3.99 -3.80
CA SER A 77 -11.89 5.43 -3.52
C SER A 77 -10.44 5.90 -3.43
N ASN A 78 -10.25 7.22 -3.32
CA ASN A 78 -8.94 7.83 -3.06
C ASN A 78 -8.56 7.75 -1.57
N ILE A 79 -8.55 6.55 -0.99
CA ILE A 79 -8.30 6.30 0.44
C ILE A 79 -6.94 6.86 0.89
N GLU A 80 -5.96 6.95 -0.02
CA GLU A 80 -4.61 7.47 0.22
C GLU A 80 -4.62 8.90 0.79
N ARG A 81 -5.65 9.71 0.49
CA ARG A 81 -5.81 11.06 1.06
C ARG A 81 -6.11 11.05 2.56
N SER A 82 -6.70 9.97 3.04
CA SER A 82 -7.03 9.75 4.45
C SER A 82 -5.91 9.03 5.21
N ILE A 83 -4.83 8.64 4.52
CA ILE A 83 -3.72 7.87 5.08
C ILE A 83 -2.50 8.77 5.29
N LYS A 84 -1.82 8.56 6.43
CA LYS A 84 -0.54 9.16 6.77
C LYS A 84 0.47 8.08 7.13
N TYR A 85 1.74 8.47 7.07
CA TYR A 85 2.85 7.62 7.48
C TYR A 85 3.77 8.32 8.49
N LYS A 86 4.31 7.54 9.43
CA LYS A 86 5.43 7.92 10.30
C LYS A 86 6.74 7.32 9.76
N LYS A 87 7.87 7.84 10.24
CA LYS A 87 9.20 7.41 9.77
C LYS A 87 9.52 5.96 10.14
N ASP A 88 8.98 5.48 11.27
CA ASP A 88 9.07 4.10 11.76
C ASP A 88 8.16 3.10 11.01
N GLY A 89 7.70 3.48 9.81
CA GLY A 89 6.79 2.67 9.01
C GLY A 89 5.36 2.56 9.53
N THR A 90 4.95 3.27 10.59
CA THR A 90 3.55 3.27 11.02
C THR A 90 2.63 3.91 9.96
N ILE A 91 1.54 3.24 9.61
CA ILE A 91 0.43 3.77 8.81
C ILE A 91 -0.72 4.19 9.74
N LEU A 92 -1.33 5.36 9.53
CA LEU A 92 -2.40 5.88 10.40
C LEU A 92 -3.37 6.78 9.64
N SER A 93 -4.54 7.04 10.23
CA SER A 93 -5.51 8.03 9.76
C SER A 93 -5.91 9.00 10.87
N ASP A 94 -6.30 10.22 10.50
CA ASP A 94 -6.98 11.14 11.45
C ASP A 94 -8.43 10.71 11.69
N ASN A 95 -9.02 9.95 10.76
CA ASN A 95 -10.33 9.36 10.94
C ASN A 95 -10.19 8.09 11.79
N SER A 96 -10.82 8.10 12.98
CA SER A 96 -10.72 7.00 13.95
C SER A 96 -11.23 5.67 13.45
N ASP A 97 -12.24 5.66 12.56
CA ASP A 97 -12.80 4.42 12.02
C ASP A 97 -11.86 3.80 10.99
N ILE A 98 -11.31 4.62 10.08
CA ILE A 98 -10.27 4.17 9.15
C ILE A 98 -9.06 3.65 9.93
N ASP A 99 -8.60 4.39 10.95
CA ASP A 99 -7.46 3.98 11.76
C ASP A 99 -7.70 2.66 12.50
N LYS A 100 -8.93 2.45 13.01
CA LYS A 100 -9.34 1.19 13.60
C LYS A 100 -9.30 0.05 12.59
N GLU A 101 -9.76 0.24 11.36
CA GLU A 101 -9.71 -0.82 10.34
C GLU A 101 -8.27 -1.16 9.93
N LEU A 102 -7.40 -0.15 9.76
CA LEU A 102 -5.97 -0.33 9.49
C LEU A 102 -5.30 -1.21 10.56
N ASN A 103 -5.61 -0.96 11.83
CA ASN A 103 -4.94 -1.58 12.96
C ASN A 103 -5.60 -2.89 13.44
N LYS A 104 -6.93 -2.98 13.45
CA LYS A 104 -7.67 -4.07 14.11
C LYS A 104 -8.30 -5.06 13.14
N ILE A 105 -8.51 -4.68 11.88
CA ILE A 105 -9.03 -5.58 10.85
C ILE A 105 -7.90 -6.05 9.95
N LEU A 106 -7.17 -5.11 9.34
CA LEU A 106 -6.09 -5.43 8.40
C LEU A 106 -4.74 -5.67 9.09
N ASN A 107 -4.59 -5.17 10.32
CA ASN A 107 -3.36 -5.23 11.11
C ASN A 107 -2.11 -4.80 10.32
N LEU A 108 -2.24 -3.68 9.59
CA LEU A 108 -1.18 -3.19 8.71
C LEU A 108 0.02 -2.65 9.47
N ASN A 109 -0.08 -2.44 10.78
CA ASN A 109 1.00 -2.01 11.68
C ASN A 109 1.66 -3.17 12.45
N HIS A 110 1.45 -4.41 12.03
CA HIS A 110 2.31 -5.51 12.47
C HIS A 110 3.79 -5.17 12.19
N GLU A 111 4.66 -5.57 13.12
CA GLU A 111 6.07 -5.16 13.16
C GLU A 111 6.80 -5.37 11.83
N ASP A 112 6.64 -6.53 11.20
CA ASP A 112 7.21 -6.81 9.87
C ASP A 112 6.82 -5.77 8.80
N LEU A 113 5.54 -5.37 8.77
CA LEU A 113 5.07 -4.41 7.78
C LEU A 113 5.61 -3.01 8.07
N LYS A 114 5.74 -2.65 9.35
CA LYS A 114 6.39 -1.40 9.75
C LYS A 114 7.86 -1.40 9.34
N ASN A 115 8.60 -2.44 9.68
CA ASN A 115 10.03 -2.58 9.37
C ASN A 115 10.26 -2.53 7.86
N ASN A 116 9.49 -3.28 7.07
CA ASN A 116 9.61 -3.25 5.61
C ASN A 116 9.35 -1.86 5.01
N ARG A 117 8.39 -1.12 5.56
CA ARG A 117 8.06 0.24 5.14
C ARG A 117 9.15 1.24 5.54
N GLU A 118 9.66 1.13 6.75
CA GLU A 118 10.79 1.91 7.24
C GLU A 118 12.05 1.65 6.40
N ASP A 119 12.39 0.39 6.13
CA ASP A 119 13.53 -0.01 5.31
C ASP A 119 13.46 0.57 3.90
N ALA A 120 12.28 0.54 3.26
CA ALA A 120 12.08 1.14 1.95
C ALA A 120 12.36 2.66 1.96
N LEU A 121 11.92 3.37 3.01
CA LEU A 121 12.20 4.80 3.17
C LEU A 121 13.68 5.07 3.48
N ASN A 122 14.29 4.25 4.33
CA ASN A 122 15.69 4.37 4.74
C ASN A 122 16.63 4.13 3.56
N GLN A 123 16.37 3.08 2.75
CA GLN A 123 17.13 2.79 1.55
C GLN A 123 17.14 3.98 0.59
N LEU A 124 15.96 4.52 0.26
CA LEU A 124 15.86 5.69 -0.61
C LEU A 124 16.58 6.91 0.00
N THR A 125 16.41 7.13 1.30
CA THR A 125 17.05 8.26 1.99
C THR A 125 18.57 8.16 1.91
N CYS A 126 19.14 6.97 2.11
CA CYS A 126 20.56 6.69 1.97
C CYS A 126 21.05 6.92 0.52
N GLU A 127 20.29 6.46 -0.49
CA GLU A 127 20.62 6.70 -1.90
C GLU A 127 20.61 8.18 -2.26
N LEU A 128 19.67 8.97 -1.70
CA LEU A 128 19.61 10.41 -1.93
C LEU A 128 20.78 11.14 -1.25
N LYS A 129 21.14 10.78 -0.03
CA LYS A 129 22.27 11.39 0.70
C LYS A 129 23.62 11.21 -0.01
N LYS A 130 23.79 10.11 -0.76
CA LYS A 130 25.02 9.83 -1.54
C LYS A 130 25.18 10.71 -2.78
N ARG A 131 24.14 11.44 -3.20
CA ARG A 131 24.15 12.26 -4.42
C ARG A 131 24.22 13.75 -4.06
N LYS A 132 25.08 14.51 -4.74
CA LYS A 132 25.23 15.97 -4.55
C LYS A 132 23.88 16.72 -4.67
N ASN A 133 23.00 16.28 -5.57
CA ASN A 133 21.68 16.85 -5.82
C ASN A 133 20.51 15.95 -5.38
N GLY A 134 20.74 15.02 -4.44
CA GLY A 134 19.74 14.01 -4.07
C GLY A 134 18.42 14.60 -3.56
N PHE A 135 18.47 15.72 -2.83
CA PHE A 135 17.29 16.40 -2.30
C PHE A 135 16.89 17.67 -3.09
N GLU A 136 17.45 17.85 -4.29
CA GLU A 136 17.05 18.93 -5.18
C GLU A 136 15.59 18.73 -5.64
N THR A 137 14.84 19.82 -5.75
CA THR A 137 13.42 19.81 -6.15
C THR A 137 13.17 19.01 -7.44
N SER A 138 13.99 19.22 -8.46
CA SER A 138 13.89 18.55 -9.76
C SER A 138 14.01 17.03 -9.60
N ASN A 139 14.99 16.59 -8.82
CA ASN A 139 15.25 15.19 -8.51
C ASN A 139 14.12 14.56 -7.68
N LEU A 140 13.61 15.27 -6.66
CA LEU A 140 12.48 14.79 -5.86
C LEU A 140 11.22 14.63 -6.70
N LYS A 141 10.89 15.62 -7.56
CA LYS A 141 9.76 15.51 -8.50
C LYS A 141 9.89 14.31 -9.43
N ARG A 142 11.10 14.07 -9.95
CA ARG A 142 11.38 12.91 -10.81
C ARG A 142 11.17 11.60 -10.06
N ILE A 143 11.67 11.48 -8.83
CA ILE A 143 11.53 10.26 -8.01
C ILE A 143 10.06 10.03 -7.65
N ILE A 144 9.32 11.07 -7.26
CA ILE A 144 7.88 10.96 -6.99
C ILE A 144 7.16 10.35 -8.21
N ARG A 145 7.40 10.86 -9.42
CA ARG A 145 6.81 10.28 -10.65
C ARG A 145 7.21 8.82 -10.83
N GLN A 146 8.45 8.43 -10.52
CA GLN A 146 8.89 7.03 -10.61
C GLN A 146 8.18 6.10 -9.62
N TYR A 147 7.78 6.60 -8.46
CA TYR A 147 7.04 5.80 -7.47
C TYR A 147 5.53 5.81 -7.72
N GLN A 148 4.98 6.87 -8.33
CA GLN A 148 3.58 6.95 -8.74
C GLN A 148 3.24 6.16 -10.01
N ASN A 149 4.25 5.68 -10.74
CA ASN A 149 4.04 4.99 -12.01
C ASN A 149 4.64 3.58 -11.99
N LYS A 150 4.03 2.69 -12.77
CA LYS A 150 4.57 1.37 -13.06
C LYS A 150 5.89 1.52 -13.83
N ASN A 151 6.85 0.65 -13.56
CA ASN A 151 8.08 0.57 -14.34
C ASN A 151 7.84 -0.07 -15.72
N SER A 152 8.88 -0.21 -16.53
CA SER A 152 8.80 -0.83 -17.88
C SER A 152 8.32 -2.29 -17.89
N LYS A 153 8.29 -2.95 -16.73
CA LYS A 153 7.74 -4.31 -16.56
C LYS A 153 6.31 -4.29 -16.00
N GLY A 154 5.65 -3.14 -15.99
CA GLY A 154 4.29 -2.98 -15.46
C GLY A 154 4.20 -3.07 -13.93
N LYS A 155 5.31 -2.91 -13.19
CA LYS A 155 5.32 -3.09 -11.72
C LYS A 155 5.46 -1.77 -10.96
N TYR A 156 4.64 -1.57 -9.94
CA TYR A 156 4.91 -0.58 -8.90
C TYR A 156 6.05 -1.04 -7.99
N ARG A 157 6.73 -0.10 -7.35
CA ARG A 157 7.67 -0.40 -6.26
C ARG A 157 6.87 -0.68 -4.98
N PRO A 158 7.24 -1.68 -4.16
CA PRO A 158 6.56 -1.91 -2.89
C PRO A 158 6.56 -0.65 -2.01
N TYR A 159 5.47 -0.45 -1.28
CA TYR A 159 5.28 0.67 -0.35
C TYR A 159 5.39 2.07 -1.00
N CYS A 160 5.04 2.18 -2.28
CA CYS A 160 5.21 3.40 -3.05
C CYS A 160 4.50 4.62 -2.45
N GLU A 161 3.29 4.44 -1.91
CA GLU A 161 2.53 5.55 -1.33
C GLU A 161 3.21 6.19 -0.12
N MET A 162 3.90 5.41 0.71
CA MET A 162 4.69 5.97 1.82
C MET A 162 5.83 6.85 1.30
N ILE A 163 6.51 6.41 0.24
CA ILE A 163 7.59 7.19 -0.38
C ILE A 163 7.03 8.48 -0.96
N VAL A 164 5.94 8.39 -1.74
CA VAL A 164 5.26 9.55 -2.33
C VAL A 164 4.82 10.54 -1.25
N TYR A 165 4.26 10.05 -0.14
CA TYR A 165 3.86 10.86 1.01
C TYR A 165 5.03 11.67 1.58
N PHE A 166 6.15 11.01 1.90
CA PHE A 166 7.31 11.69 2.50
C PHE A 166 7.99 12.69 1.56
N LEU A 167 8.14 12.33 0.29
CA LEU A 167 8.77 13.23 -0.69
C LEU A 167 7.86 14.43 -0.99
N THR A 168 6.55 14.23 -1.10
CA THR A 168 5.57 15.31 -1.29
C THR A 168 5.58 16.25 -0.08
N LYS A 169 5.60 15.71 1.15
CA LYS A 169 5.72 16.51 2.37
C LYS A 169 7.01 17.34 2.38
N LYS A 170 8.13 16.77 1.92
CA LYS A 170 9.42 17.47 1.82
C LYS A 170 9.44 18.56 0.74
N LEU A 171 8.70 18.39 -0.36
CA LEU A 171 8.50 19.46 -1.34
C LEU A 171 7.62 20.58 -0.77
N LYS A 172 6.53 20.23 -0.07
CA LYS A 172 5.67 21.21 0.61
C LYS A 172 6.44 22.04 1.64
N SER A 173 7.33 21.41 2.42
CA SER A 173 8.20 22.15 3.37
C SER A 173 9.23 23.07 2.70
N LYS A 174 9.43 22.94 1.38
CA LYS A 174 10.24 23.85 0.56
C LYS A 174 9.38 24.91 -0.16
N GLY A 175 8.10 25.02 0.18
CA GLY A 175 7.15 25.95 -0.49
C GLY A 175 6.63 25.46 -1.84
N ILE A 176 6.78 24.17 -2.17
CA ILE A 176 6.45 23.62 -3.48
C ILE A 176 5.22 22.71 -3.38
N VAL A 177 4.16 23.09 -4.07
CA VAL A 177 2.93 22.29 -4.19
C VAL A 177 2.94 21.57 -5.54
N LEU A 178 2.73 20.25 -5.52
CA LEU A 178 2.51 19.47 -6.73
C LEU A 178 1.06 19.72 -7.19
N LYS A 179 0.90 20.13 -8.45
CA LYS A 179 -0.41 20.19 -9.12
C LYS A 179 -0.80 18.80 -9.60
#